data_AF-A0A443KPT7-F1
#
_entry.id   AF-A0A443KPT7-F1
#
_cell.length_a   1.000
_cell.length_b   1.000
_cell.length_c   1.000
_cell.angle_alpha   90.00
_cell.angle_beta   90.00
_cell.angle_gamma   90.00
#
_symmetry.space_group_name_H-M   'P 1'
#
loop_
_entity.id
_entity.type
_entity.pdbx_description
1 polymer ?
#
loop_
_entity_poly.entity_id
_entity_poly.type
_entity_poly.pdbx_seq_one_letter_code
_entity_poly.pdbx_strand_id
1 'polypeptide(L)'
;MAVDLAGARAFYPELAAALKKVPAYSYANKLETVKARNTALHAVKALIEANGGKIRNDWQGAAVRIFGLRATSTSGLEAACRNWMTQVTLKSMDA
;
A
#
# COMPACT_ATOMS: atom_id res chain seq x y z
N MET A 1 -12.13 3.08 -15.58
CA MET A 1 -10.89 2.43 -16.05
C MET A 1 -11.11 0.94 -15.99
N ALA A 2 -10.75 0.21 -17.05
CA ALA A 2 -10.70 -1.24 -17.00
C ALA A 2 -9.68 -1.69 -15.93
N VAL A 3 -9.93 -2.82 -15.29
CA VAL A 3 -9.01 -3.40 -14.31
C VAL A 3 -7.87 -4.08 -15.07
N ASP A 4 -6.63 -3.72 -14.77
CA ASP A 4 -5.43 -4.34 -15.33
C ASP A 4 -4.86 -5.35 -14.32
N LEU A 5 -5.42 -6.56 -14.33
CA LEU A 5 -5.00 -7.62 -13.40
C LEU A 5 -3.57 -8.12 -13.68
N ALA A 6 -3.11 -8.08 -14.94
CA ALA A 6 -1.76 -8.49 -15.29
C ALA A 6 -0.73 -7.52 -14.71
N GLY A 7 -0.90 -6.21 -14.89
CA GLY A 7 -0.05 -5.20 -14.26
C GLY A 7 -0.13 -5.23 -12.74
N ALA A 8 -1.32 -5.46 -12.17
CA ALA A 8 -1.49 -5.59 -10.72
C ALA A 8 -0.72 -6.79 -10.13
N ARG A 9 -0.74 -7.94 -10.81
CA ARG A 9 0.04 -9.13 -10.42
C ARG A 9 1.55 -8.87 -10.53
N ALA A 10 1.99 -8.18 -11.58
CA ALA A 10 3.40 -7.84 -11.77
C ALA A 10 3.93 -6.86 -10.70
N PHE A 11 3.11 -5.89 -10.29
CA PHE A 11 3.47 -4.91 -9.26
C PHE A 11 3.41 -5.46 -7.82
N TYR A 12 2.64 -6.52 -7.59
CA TYR A 12 2.47 -7.14 -6.27
C TYR A 12 3.79 -7.38 -5.51
N PRO A 13 4.80 -8.08 -6.07
CA PRO A 13 6.05 -8.35 -5.37
C PRO A 13 6.82 -7.07 -4.99
N GLU A 14 6.77 -6.03 -5.82
CA GLU A 14 7.43 -4.75 -5.53
C GLU A 14 6.78 -4.05 -4.33
N LEU A 15 5.45 -3.99 -4.33
CA LEU A 15 4.69 -3.43 -3.21
C LEU A 15 4.92 -4.22 -1.92
N ALA A 16 4.92 -5.56 -2.00
CA ALA A 16 5.19 -6.44 -0.86
C ALA A 16 6.60 -6.22 -0.29
N ALA A 17 7.61 -6.10 -1.15
CA ALA A 17 8.99 -5.82 -0.74
C ALA A 17 9.12 -4.45 -0.07
N ALA A 18 8.41 -3.43 -0.57
CA ALA A 18 8.41 -2.10 0.04
C ALA A 18 7.73 -2.11 1.42
N LEU A 19 6.60 -2.80 1.58
CA LEU A 19 5.90 -2.92 2.86
C LEU A 19 6.70 -3.68 3.91
N LYS A 20 7.51 -4.67 3.52
CA LYS A 20 8.40 -5.40 4.43
C LYS A 20 9.46 -4.50 5.07
N LYS A 21 9.79 -3.36 4.45
CA LYS A 21 10.73 -2.35 4.99
C LYS A 21 10.07 -1.42 6.01
N VAL A 22 8.74 -1.45 6.17
CA VAL A 22 8.05 -0.64 7.17
C VAL A 22 8.25 -1.27 8.56
N PRO A 23 8.96 -0.62 9.48
CA PRO A 23 9.26 -1.22 10.78
C PRO A 23 8.00 -1.38 11.62
N ALA A 24 7.93 -2.44 12.42
CA ALA A 24 6.82 -2.66 13.35
C ALA A 24 6.70 -1.49 14.34
N TYR A 25 5.47 -1.17 14.74
CA TYR A 25 5.25 -0.12 15.73
C TYR A 25 5.74 -0.59 17.12
N SER A 26 6.53 0.23 17.79
CA SER A 26 7.08 -0.03 19.12
C SER A 26 6.73 1.11 20.08
N TYR A 27 6.15 0.77 21.22
CA TYR A 27 5.82 1.73 22.27
C TYR A 27 7.06 2.18 23.07
N ALA A 28 8.09 1.32 23.16
CA ALA A 28 9.32 1.62 23.89
C ALA A 28 10.12 2.76 23.23
N ASN A 29 10.19 2.77 21.89
CA ASN A 29 10.92 3.78 21.10
C ASN A 29 9.97 4.49 20.13
N LYS A 30 8.87 5.04 20.68
CA LYS A 30 7.74 5.58 19.91
C LYS A 30 8.18 6.62 18.87
N LEU A 31 8.99 7.60 19.26
CA LEU A 31 9.37 8.71 18.37
C LEU A 31 10.20 8.23 17.17
N GLU A 32 11.23 7.42 17.43
CA GLU A 32 12.10 6.89 16.38
C GLU A 32 11.34 5.93 15.46
N THR A 33 10.49 5.09 16.04
CA THR A 33 9.66 4.17 15.26
C THR A 33 8.68 4.92 14.37
N VAL A 34 8.03 5.98 14.86
CA VAL A 34 7.15 6.83 14.06
C VAL A 34 7.92 7.48 12.91
N LYS A 35 9.11 8.03 13.16
CA LYS A 35 9.96 8.64 12.12
C LYS A 35 10.36 7.63 11.04
N ALA A 36 10.82 6.45 11.45
CA ALA A 36 11.22 5.38 10.53
C ALA A 36 10.02 4.86 9.72
N ARG A 37 8.86 4.64 10.37
CA ARG A 37 7.61 4.26 9.69
C ARG A 37 7.17 5.29 8.67
N ASN A 38 7.16 6.57 9.02
CA ASN A 38 6.79 7.64 8.10
C ASN A 38 7.72 7.68 6.88
N THR A 39 9.03 7.55 7.09
CA THR A 39 10.01 7.50 5.99
C THR A 39 9.76 6.32 5.06
N ALA A 40 9.54 5.12 5.61
CA ALA A 40 9.23 3.93 4.81
C ALA A 40 7.89 4.07 4.06
N LEU A 41 6.86 4.64 4.69
CA LEU A 41 5.56 4.87 4.06
C LEU A 41 5.60 5.95 2.97
N HIS A 42 6.48 6.95 3.10
CA HIS A 42 6.76 7.89 2.01
C HIS A 42 7.39 7.19 0.80
N ALA A 43 8.30 6.24 1.00
CA ALA A 43 8.85 5.45 -0.09
C ALA A 43 7.79 4.55 -0.76
N VAL A 44 6.90 3.93 0.03
CA VAL A 44 5.75 3.18 -0.51
C VAL A 44 4.83 4.09 -1.33
N LYS A 45 4.59 5.31 -0.85
CA LYS A 45 3.78 6.31 -1.58
C LYS A 45 4.41 6.63 -2.94
N ALA A 46 5.70 6.95 -2.94
CA ALA A 46 6.45 7.27 -4.16
C ALA A 46 6.45 6.10 -5.15
N LEU A 47 6.60 4.86 -4.67
CA LEU A 47 6.53 3.65 -5.50
C LEU A 47 5.18 3.51 -6.20
N ILE A 48 4.08 3.71 -5.47
CA ILE A 48 2.72 3.63 -6.02
C ILE A 48 2.49 4.76 -7.03
N GLU A 49 2.91 5.99 -6.74
CA GLU A 49 2.78 7.14 -7.64
C GLU A 49 3.61 6.95 -8.93
N ALA A 50 4.82 6.40 -8.83
CA ALA A 50 5.68 6.08 -9.98
C ALA A 50 5.06 5.03 -10.92
N ASN A 51 4.19 4.17 -10.40
CA ASN A 51 3.43 3.19 -11.18
C ASN A 51 2.04 3.71 -11.62
N GLY A 52 1.84 5.04 -11.62
CA GLY A 52 0.59 5.68 -12.04
C GLY A 52 -0.56 5.56 -11.04
N GLY A 53 -0.27 5.08 -9.82
CA GLY A 53 -1.23 4.99 -8.73
C GLY A 53 -1.52 6.34 -8.06
N LYS A 54 -2.68 6.43 -7.41
CA LYS A 54 -3.10 7.59 -6.62
C LYS A 54 -3.33 7.18 -5.18
N ILE A 55 -2.84 8.00 -4.26
CA ILE A 55 -3.00 7.79 -2.82
C ILE A 55 -3.73 8.97 -2.21
N ARG A 56 -4.71 8.68 -1.37
CA ARG A 56 -5.22 9.60 -0.36
C ARG A 56 -4.75 9.10 0.99
N ASN A 57 -4.15 9.94 1.82
CA ASN A 57 -3.76 9.60 3.18
C ASN A 57 -4.03 10.81 4.06
N ASP A 58 -5.10 10.72 4.85
CA ASP A 58 -5.63 11.80 5.66
C ASP A 58 -6.03 11.28 7.04
N TRP A 59 -6.56 12.15 7.90
CA TRP A 59 -6.93 11.78 9.26
C TRP A 59 -8.06 10.72 9.32
N GLN A 60 -8.86 10.56 8.26
CA GLN A 60 -9.88 9.52 8.14
C GLN A 60 -9.32 8.18 7.62
N GLY A 61 -8.02 8.11 7.35
CA GLY A 61 -7.32 6.93 6.88
C GLY A 61 -6.75 7.09 5.48
N ALA A 62 -6.55 5.97 4.80
CA ALA A 62 -5.89 5.91 3.50
C ALA A 62 -6.74 5.21 2.44
N ALA A 63 -6.53 5.63 1.18
CA ALA A 63 -7.07 5.02 -0.02
C ALA A 63 -5.97 4.88 -1.06
N VAL A 64 -5.84 3.68 -1.64
CA VAL A 64 -4.91 3.37 -2.74
C VAL A 64 -5.73 3.05 -3.98
N ARG A 65 -5.40 3.68 -5.11
CA ARG A 65 -6.01 3.41 -6.42
C ARG A 65 -4.92 3.20 -7.46
N ILE A 66 -4.80 2.00 -8.01
CA ILE A 66 -3.77 1.66 -9.02
C ILE A 66 -4.23 0.44 -9.81
N PHE A 67 -3.86 0.33 -11.09
CA PHE A 67 -4.27 -0.76 -12.00
C PHE A 67 -5.79 -0.99 -12.11
N GLY A 68 -6.58 0.07 -11.93
CA GLY A 68 -8.05 -0.01 -11.90
C GLY A 68 -8.64 -0.60 -10.62
N LEU A 69 -7.80 -0.99 -9.65
CA LEU A 69 -8.20 -1.49 -8.34
C LEU A 69 -8.18 -0.39 -7.29
N ARG A 70 -9.03 -0.53 -6.26
CA ARG A 70 -9.14 0.43 -5.16
C ARG A 70 -9.28 -0.31 -3.83
N ALA A 71 -8.48 0.11 -2.85
CA ALA A 71 -8.59 -0.33 -1.46
C ALA A 71 -8.48 0.84 -0.50
N THR A 72 -9.09 0.70 0.68
CA THR A 72 -9.11 1.72 1.73
C THR A 72 -8.88 1.10 3.11
N SER A 73 -8.38 1.88 4.05
CA SER A 73 -8.31 1.50 5.46
C SER A 73 -8.28 2.73 6.37
N THR A 74 -9.02 2.69 7.48
CA THR A 74 -8.94 3.70 8.54
C THR A 74 -7.64 3.60 9.34
N SER A 75 -6.96 2.46 9.29
CA SER A 75 -5.69 2.21 9.98
C SER A 75 -4.46 2.75 9.22
N GLY A 76 -4.68 3.51 8.14
CA GLY A 76 -3.63 4.19 7.37
C GLY A 76 -3.11 3.42 6.15
N LEU A 77 -2.07 3.97 5.52
CA LEU A 77 -1.57 3.55 4.20
C LEU A 77 -1.13 2.08 4.16
N GLU A 78 -0.40 1.60 5.17
CA GLU A 78 0.08 0.21 5.23
C GLU A 78 -1.09 -0.79 5.12
N ALA A 79 -2.16 -0.57 5.88
CA ALA A 79 -3.34 -1.43 5.88
C ALA A 79 -4.13 -1.31 4.56
N ALA A 80 -4.22 -0.11 3.98
CA ALA A 80 -4.83 0.08 2.67
C ALA A 80 -4.07 -0.68 1.57
N CYS A 81 -2.73 -0.69 1.60
CA CYS A 81 -1.92 -1.48 0.68
C CYS A 81 -2.12 -2.99 0.88
N ARG A 82 -2.22 -3.48 2.13
CA ARG A 82 -2.54 -4.88 2.40
C ARG A 82 -3.90 -5.27 1.82
N ASN A 83 -4.92 -4.44 2.01
CA ASN A 83 -6.24 -4.67 1.43
C ASN A 83 -6.20 -4.70 -0.11
N TRP A 84 -5.39 -3.84 -0.73
CA TRP A 84 -5.17 -3.86 -2.18
C TRP A 84 -4.53 -5.18 -2.63
N MET A 85 -3.48 -5.63 -1.93
CA MET A 85 -2.83 -6.92 -2.22
C MET A 85 -3.81 -8.10 -2.07
N THR A 86 -4.63 -8.12 -1.02
CA THR A 86 -5.69 -9.14 -0.87
C THR A 86 -6.67 -9.11 -2.04
N GLN A 87 -7.07 -7.93 -2.49
CA GLN A 87 -7.95 -7.78 -3.65
C GLN A 87 -7.31 -8.32 -4.94
N VAL A 88 -6.00 -8.09 -5.15
CA VAL A 88 -5.26 -8.67 -6.27
C VAL A 88 -5.29 -10.19 -6.20
N THR A 89 -4.98 -10.78 -5.04
CA THR A 89 -4.98 -12.24 -4.87
C THR A 89 -6.34 -12.85 -5.17
N LEU A 90 -7.41 -12.31 -4.58
CA LEU A 90 -8.78 -12.82 -4.77
C LEU A 90 -9.21 -12.74 -6.24
N LYS A 91 -8.98 -11.60 -6.89
CA LYS A 91 -9.34 -11.42 -8.31
C LYS A 91 -8.44 -12.19 -9.26
N SER A 92 -7.26 -12.58 -8.79
CA SER A 92 -6.34 -13.41 -9.56
C SER A 92 -6.70 -14.90 -9.50
N MET A 93 -7.52 -15.33 -8.54
CA MET A 93 -7.98 -16.72 -8.47
C MET A 93 -9.26 -16.94 -9.31
N ASP A 94 -10.01 -15.87 -9.56
CA ASP A 94 -11.27 -15.85 -10.31
C ASP A 94 -11.09 -15.62 -11.83
N ALA A 95 -9.85 -15.38 -12.28
CA ALA A 95 -9.48 -15.00 -13.65
C ALA A 95 -8.38 -15.88 -14.22
#